data_AF-A0A452XM45-F1
#
_entry.id   AF-A0A452XM45-F1
#
_cell.length_a   1.000
_cell.length_b   1.000
_cell.length_c   1.000
_cell.angle_alpha   90.00
_cell.angle_beta   90.00
_cell.angle_gamma   90.00
#
_symmetry.space_group_name_H-M   'P 1'
#
loop_
_entity.id
_entity.type
_entity.pdbx_description
1 polymer ?
#
loop_
_entity_poly.entity_id
_entity_poly.type
_entity_poly.pdbx_seq_one_letter_code
_entity_poly.pdbx_strand_id
1 'polypeptide(L)'
;RLKIFLPITILAFAVLVPVNWTNDTLDDLKVVHSDIDNLSISNIPYGSKRFIAHLVMAYVFTFWTCYVLKNEYERVATMRLRFLASEKRRPDQFTVLVRNIPPDPDESVSELVEHFFLVNHPDHYLKHQTVYNANKLADLVEKKKKMRNWLDYYQNKLERKSKRP
;
A
#
# COMPACT_ATOMS: atom_id res chain seq x y z
N ARG A 1 -7.01 8.07 -10.04
CA ARG A 1 -7.51 9.13 -9.15
C ARG A 1 -8.34 10.16 -9.93
N LEU A 2 -7.78 10.88 -10.90
CA LEU A 2 -8.54 11.85 -11.74
C LEU A 2 -9.77 11.25 -12.44
N LYS A 3 -9.68 10.02 -12.95
CA LYS A 3 -10.79 9.32 -13.61
C LYS A 3 -12.03 9.09 -12.73
N ILE A 4 -11.86 9.02 -11.41
CA ILE A 4 -12.96 8.80 -10.46
C ILE A 4 -13.55 10.16 -10.07
N PHE A 5 -12.70 11.11 -9.68
CA PHE A 5 -13.15 12.38 -9.13
C PHE A 5 -13.70 13.34 -10.19
N LEU A 6 -13.16 13.39 -11.41
CA LEU A 6 -13.60 14.34 -12.44
C LEU A 6 -15.11 14.25 -12.78
N PRO A 7 -15.69 13.07 -13.11
CA PRO A 7 -17.12 12.97 -13.37
C PRO A 7 -17.97 13.22 -12.12
N ILE A 8 -17.49 12.78 -10.95
CA ILE A 8 -18.18 12.99 -9.66
C ILE A 8 -18.24 14.48 -9.33
N THR A 9 -17.15 15.24 -9.52
CA THR A 9 -17.11 16.67 -9.23
C THR A 9 -18.00 17.47 -10.18
N ILE A 10 -18.02 17.12 -11.48
CA ILE A 10 -18.91 17.77 -12.46
C ILE A 10 -20.37 17.50 -12.09
N LEU A 11 -20.72 16.26 -11.77
CA LEU A 11 -22.09 15.88 -11.42
C LEU A 11 -22.53 16.49 -10.07
N ALA A 12 -21.64 16.50 -9.07
CA ALA A 12 -21.89 17.16 -7.79
C ALA A 12 -22.14 18.66 -7.97
N PHE A 13 -21.34 19.34 -8.79
CA PHE A 13 -21.51 20.76 -9.04
C PHE A 13 -22.80 21.06 -9.83
N ALA A 14 -23.14 20.23 -10.82
CA ALA A 14 -24.34 20.44 -11.62
C ALA A 14 -25.66 20.16 -10.86
N VAL A 15 -25.65 19.24 -9.90
CA VAL A 15 -26.88 18.77 -9.22
C VAL A 15 -26.96 19.26 -7.77
N LEU A 16 -25.91 19.08 -6.97
CA LEU A 16 -25.98 19.39 -5.53
C LEU A 16 -25.90 20.90 -5.26
N VAL A 17 -25.15 21.66 -6.06
CA VAL A 17 -25.04 23.12 -5.85
C VAL A 17 -26.38 23.83 -6.09
N PRO A 18 -27.12 23.61 -7.20
CA PRO A 18 -28.44 24.22 -7.36
C PRO A 18 -29.48 23.72 -6.33
N VAL A 19 -29.42 22.43 -5.96
CA VAL A 19 -30.34 21.83 -4.97
C VAL A 19 -30.12 22.41 -3.57
N ASN A 20 -28.88 22.73 -3.21
CA ASN A 20 -28.54 23.30 -1.90
C ASN A 20 -28.70 24.82 -1.87
N TRP A 21 -28.43 25.53 -2.98
CA TRP A 21 -28.55 27.00 -3.07
C TRP A 21 -30.00 27.50 -3.11
N THR A 22 -30.94 26.74 -3.70
CA THR A 22 -32.35 27.14 -3.84
C THR A 22 -33.16 27.01 -2.53
N ASN A 23 -32.48 27.09 -1.38
CA ASN A 23 -33.08 26.92 -0.07
C ASN A 23 -32.65 28.05 0.86
N ASP A 24 -33.62 28.77 1.41
CA ASP A 24 -33.39 29.91 2.31
C ASP A 24 -33.62 29.50 3.78
N THR A 25 -33.51 28.21 4.08
CA THR A 25 -33.84 27.67 5.41
C THR A 25 -32.88 28.09 6.52
N LEU A 26 -31.61 28.37 6.18
CA LEU A 26 -30.63 28.88 7.14
C LEU A 26 -30.95 30.33 7.56
N ASP A 27 -31.41 31.15 6.62
CA ASP A 27 -31.83 32.54 6.85
C ASP A 27 -33.08 32.61 7.74
N ASP A 28 -34.02 31.65 7.59
CA ASP A 28 -35.22 31.54 8.43
C ASP A 28 -34.92 31.08 9.88
N LEU A 29 -33.88 30.26 10.09
CA LEU A 29 -33.54 29.70 11.39
C LEU A 29 -32.62 30.59 12.25
N LYS A 30 -32.10 31.71 11.73
CA LYS A 30 -31.19 32.66 12.41
C LYS A 30 -30.03 31.99 13.15
N VAL A 31 -29.48 30.92 12.59
CA VAL A 31 -28.31 30.22 13.14
C VAL A 31 -27.04 30.92 12.66
N VAL A 32 -25.95 30.93 13.43
CA VAL A 32 -24.66 31.42 12.92
C VAL A 32 -24.16 30.43 11.88
N HIS A 33 -24.10 30.85 10.62
CA HIS A 33 -23.67 30.02 9.50
C HIS A 33 -22.64 30.73 8.63
N SER A 34 -21.75 29.94 8.02
CA SER A 34 -20.79 30.42 7.02
C SER A 34 -21.35 30.25 5.60
N ASP A 35 -20.80 30.98 4.62
CA ASP A 35 -21.23 30.88 3.21
C ASP A 35 -21.11 29.45 2.62
N ILE A 36 -20.26 28.62 3.23
CA ILE A 36 -20.05 27.21 2.85
C ILE A 36 -21.18 26.32 3.37
N ASP A 37 -21.81 26.69 4.48
CA ASP A 37 -22.91 25.93 5.09
C ASP A 37 -24.20 26.01 4.25
N ASN A 38 -24.38 27.11 3.51
CA ASN A 38 -25.45 27.28 2.52
C ASN A 38 -25.35 26.28 1.35
N LEU A 39 -24.14 25.82 1.05
CA LEU A 39 -23.86 24.85 -0.02
C LEU A 39 -23.84 23.39 0.47
N SER A 40 -24.02 23.18 1.77
CA SER A 40 -23.95 21.86 2.42
C SER A 40 -25.34 21.30 2.72
N ILE A 41 -25.39 20.02 3.10
CA ILE A 41 -26.63 19.32 3.52
C ILE A 41 -27.27 19.96 4.77
N SER A 42 -26.52 20.80 5.48
CA SER A 42 -26.99 21.61 6.62
C SER A 42 -28.11 22.57 6.23
N ASN A 43 -28.13 23.04 4.98
CA ASN A 43 -29.18 23.91 4.45
C ASN A 43 -30.39 23.14 3.91
N ILE A 44 -30.71 21.94 4.42
CA ILE A 44 -31.91 21.18 4.01
C ILE A 44 -32.76 20.85 5.25
N PRO A 45 -34.03 21.30 5.32
CA PRO A 45 -34.87 21.04 6.48
C PRO A 45 -35.32 19.57 6.53
N TYR A 46 -35.52 19.08 7.76
CA TYR A 46 -36.05 17.74 8.01
C TYR A 46 -37.42 17.56 7.32
N GLY A 47 -37.58 16.47 6.57
CA GLY A 47 -38.79 16.18 5.79
C GLY A 47 -38.83 16.74 4.37
N SER A 48 -37.78 17.45 3.92
CA SER A 48 -37.69 17.95 2.54
C SER A 48 -37.47 16.82 1.53
N LYS A 49 -38.22 16.87 0.42
CA LYS A 49 -38.02 15.99 -0.75
C LYS A 49 -36.63 16.13 -1.38
N ARG A 50 -35.88 17.19 -1.05
CA ARG A 50 -34.51 17.45 -1.56
C ARG A 50 -33.45 16.51 -0.95
N PHE A 51 -33.68 15.95 0.24
CA PHE A 51 -32.77 14.97 0.82
C PHE A 51 -32.69 13.67 -0.02
N ILE A 52 -33.76 13.35 -0.74
CA ILE A 52 -33.80 12.22 -1.68
C ILE A 52 -32.75 12.41 -2.78
N ALA A 53 -32.51 13.64 -3.23
CA ALA A 53 -31.48 13.92 -4.25
C ALA A 53 -30.08 13.58 -3.74
N HIS A 54 -29.75 13.91 -2.48
CA HIS A 54 -28.49 13.52 -1.84
C HIS A 54 -28.34 12.01 -1.70
N LEU A 55 -29.41 11.32 -1.29
CA LEU A 55 -29.42 9.86 -1.17
C LEU A 55 -29.19 9.18 -2.53
N VAL A 56 -29.92 9.60 -3.57
CA VAL A 56 -29.76 9.09 -4.93
C VAL A 56 -28.36 9.37 -5.45
N MET A 57 -27.83 10.57 -5.23
CA MET A 57 -26.47 10.93 -5.62
C MET A 57 -25.41 10.08 -4.92
N ALA A 58 -25.59 9.75 -3.65
CA ALA A 58 -24.69 8.84 -2.93
C ALA A 58 -24.68 7.44 -3.58
N TYR A 59 -25.84 6.89 -3.98
CA TYR A 59 -25.91 5.63 -4.71
C TYR A 59 -25.24 5.70 -6.08
N VAL A 60 -25.43 6.80 -6.83
CA VAL A 60 -24.77 7.01 -8.12
C VAL A 60 -23.25 7.09 -7.97
N PHE A 61 -22.75 7.83 -6.98
CA PHE A 61 -21.32 7.97 -6.73
C PHE A 61 -20.67 6.66 -6.28
N THR A 62 -21.31 5.92 -5.38
CA THR A 62 -20.83 4.62 -4.92
C THR A 62 -20.80 3.62 -6.08
N PHE A 63 -21.88 3.50 -6.85
CA PHE A 63 -21.94 2.61 -8.01
C PHE A 63 -20.87 2.96 -9.05
N TRP A 64 -20.75 4.24 -9.41
CA TRP A 64 -19.74 4.71 -10.36
C TRP A 64 -18.31 4.41 -9.87
N THR A 65 -18.03 4.68 -8.60
CA THR A 65 -16.72 4.44 -8.01
C THR A 65 -16.39 2.94 -8.03
N CYS A 66 -17.33 2.08 -7.62
CA CYS A 66 -17.17 0.63 -7.68
C CYS A 66 -16.94 0.13 -9.12
N TYR A 67 -17.67 0.67 -10.10
CA TYR A 67 -17.52 0.31 -11.51
C TYR A 67 -16.11 0.66 -12.03
N VAL A 68 -15.65 1.90 -11.79
CA VAL A 68 -14.31 2.33 -12.22
C VAL A 68 -13.22 1.53 -11.50
N LEU A 69 -13.38 1.27 -10.19
CA LEU A 69 -12.43 0.45 -9.43
C LEU A 69 -12.34 -0.97 -9.97
N LYS A 70 -13.46 -1.61 -10.32
CA LYS A 70 -13.48 -2.95 -10.91
C LYS A 70 -12.67 -2.98 -12.21
N ASN A 71 -12.92 -2.03 -13.11
CA ASN A 71 -12.25 -1.98 -14.41
C ASN A 71 -10.74 -1.68 -14.29
N GLU A 72 -10.35 -0.75 -13.42
CA GLU A 72 -8.94 -0.46 -13.17
C GLU A 72 -8.24 -1.63 -12.48
N TYR A 73 -8.92 -2.34 -11.57
CA TYR A 73 -8.39 -3.55 -10.95
C TYR A 73 -8.13 -4.65 -11.97
N GLU A 74 -9.08 -4.91 -12.87
CA GLU A 74 -8.93 -5.88 -13.96
C GLU A 74 -7.74 -5.53 -14.86
N ARG A 75 -7.58 -4.24 -15.19
CA ARG A 75 -6.44 -3.77 -15.99
C ARG A 75 -5.11 -3.97 -15.27
N VAL A 76 -5.02 -3.62 -13.98
CA VAL A 76 -3.81 -3.81 -13.17
C VAL A 76 -3.49 -5.30 -13.01
N ALA A 77 -4.48 -6.13 -12.74
CA ALA A 77 -4.31 -7.59 -12.64
C ALA A 77 -3.77 -8.16 -13.96
N THR A 78 -4.35 -7.76 -15.09
CA THR A 78 -3.89 -8.19 -16.42
C THR A 78 -2.45 -7.75 -16.70
N MET A 79 -2.11 -6.50 -16.40
CA MET A 79 -0.74 -6.00 -16.55
C MET A 79 0.24 -6.77 -15.65
N ARG A 80 -0.15 -7.04 -14.40
CA ARG A 80 0.64 -7.83 -13.44
C ARG A 80 0.87 -9.25 -13.93
N LEU A 81 -0.15 -9.91 -14.47
CA LEU A 81 -0.03 -11.27 -15.00
C LEU A 81 0.89 -11.31 -16.23
N ARG A 82 0.75 -10.35 -17.14
CA ARG A 82 1.67 -10.23 -18.30
C ARG A 82 3.10 -10.01 -17.85
N PHE A 83 3.31 -9.11 -16.90
CA PHE A 83 4.63 -8.86 -16.32
C PHE A 83 5.21 -10.13 -15.69
N LEU A 84 4.45 -10.82 -14.85
CA LEU A 84 4.88 -12.05 -14.19
C LEU A 84 5.24 -13.17 -15.19
N ALA A 85 4.49 -13.29 -16.28
CA ALA A 85 4.77 -14.27 -17.32
C ALA A 85 6.02 -13.92 -18.16
N SER A 86 6.34 -12.63 -18.32
CA SER A 86 7.51 -12.16 -19.07
C SER A 86 8.79 -12.04 -18.22
N GLU A 87 8.68 -12.17 -16.90
CA GLU A 87 9.79 -11.94 -15.98
C GLU A 87 10.87 -13.02 -16.12
N LYS A 88 12.14 -12.63 -16.03
CA LYS A 88 13.25 -13.57 -16.03
C LYS A 88 13.24 -14.43 -14.76
N ARG A 89 13.86 -15.61 -14.83
CA ARG A 89 14.06 -16.48 -13.66
C ARG A 89 14.77 -15.72 -12.55
N ARG A 90 14.14 -15.66 -11.38
CA ARG A 90 14.69 -15.05 -10.16
C ARG A 90 14.52 -16.01 -8.98
N PRO A 91 15.38 -15.93 -7.95
CA PRO A 91 15.33 -16.86 -6.83
C PRO A 91 14.02 -16.78 -6.02
N ASP A 92 13.31 -15.63 -6.03
CA ASP A 92 12.00 -15.45 -5.38
C ASP A 92 10.90 -16.35 -5.96
N GLN A 93 11.04 -16.78 -7.22
CA GLN A 93 10.08 -17.69 -7.87
C GLN A 93 10.27 -19.17 -7.45
N PHE A 94 11.44 -19.53 -6.92
CA PHE A 94 11.81 -20.91 -6.61
C PHE A 94 12.12 -21.13 -5.11
N THR A 95 12.09 -20.07 -4.30
CA THR A 95 12.42 -20.13 -2.87
C THR A 95 11.17 -19.87 -2.04
N VAL A 96 10.78 -20.83 -1.19
CA VAL A 96 9.65 -20.70 -0.27
C VAL A 96 10.17 -20.46 1.14
N LEU A 97 9.58 -19.48 1.84
CA LEU A 97 9.88 -19.23 3.25
C LEU A 97 8.95 -20.05 4.14
N VAL A 98 9.50 -21.08 4.78
CA VAL A 98 8.80 -21.90 5.78
C VAL A 98 9.04 -21.30 7.18
N ARG A 99 7.98 -21.18 7.99
CA ARG A 99 8.02 -20.64 9.35
C ARG A 99 7.32 -21.60 10.32
N ASN A 100 7.60 -21.45 11.61
CA ASN A 100 7.01 -22.24 12.70
C ASN A 100 7.25 -23.74 12.55
N ILE A 101 8.49 -24.13 12.26
CA ILE A 101 8.90 -25.53 12.25
C ILE A 101 8.82 -26.05 13.70
N PRO A 102 8.14 -27.18 13.96
CA PRO A 102 8.04 -27.72 15.31
C PRO A 102 9.43 -28.12 15.83
N PRO A 103 9.73 -27.91 17.12
CA PRO A 103 10.96 -28.40 17.71
C PRO A 103 10.90 -29.92 17.83
N ASP A 104 11.95 -30.58 17.35
CA ASP A 104 12.14 -32.02 17.50
C ASP A 104 13.28 -32.27 18.51
N PRO A 105 13.10 -33.17 19.50
CA PRO A 105 14.15 -33.50 20.46
C PRO A 105 15.29 -34.35 19.87
N ASP A 106 15.02 -35.11 18.80
CA ASP A 106 15.93 -36.12 18.25
C ASP A 106 16.65 -35.63 16.98
N GLU A 107 16.00 -34.75 16.20
CA GLU A 107 16.54 -34.23 14.95
C GLU A 107 16.81 -32.72 14.98
N SER A 108 17.86 -32.27 14.29
CA SER A 108 18.06 -30.84 14.06
C SER A 108 17.00 -30.28 13.11
N VAL A 109 16.70 -28.98 13.21
CA VAL A 109 15.75 -28.29 12.29
C VAL A 109 16.13 -28.49 10.82
N SER A 110 17.43 -28.64 10.53
CA SER A 110 17.95 -28.86 9.18
C SER A 110 17.55 -30.24 8.65
N GLU A 111 17.80 -31.29 9.44
CA GLU A 111 17.49 -32.68 9.10
C GLU A 111 15.98 -32.90 9.00
N LEU A 112 15.21 -32.35 9.93
CA LEU A 112 13.75 -32.44 9.92
C LEU A 112 13.15 -31.85 8.63
N VAL A 113 13.63 -30.68 8.21
CA VAL A 113 13.18 -30.04 6.96
C VAL A 113 13.59 -30.88 5.76
N GLU A 114 14.83 -31.36 5.72
CA GLU A 114 15.32 -32.18 4.64
C GLU A 114 14.52 -33.48 4.49
N HIS A 115 14.32 -34.21 5.57
CA HIS A 115 13.51 -35.43 5.59
C HIS A 115 12.07 -35.15 5.14
N PHE A 116 11.44 -34.10 5.67
CA PHE A 116 10.07 -33.72 5.29
C PHE A 116 9.94 -33.44 3.79
N PHE A 117 10.84 -32.65 3.21
CA PHE A 117 10.76 -32.28 1.80
C PHE A 117 11.18 -33.41 0.85
N LEU A 118 12.12 -34.27 1.24
CA LEU A 118 12.48 -35.46 0.45
C LEU A 118 11.34 -36.47 0.41
N VAL A 119 10.61 -36.67 1.51
CA VAL A 119 9.46 -37.59 1.56
C VAL A 119 8.25 -37.04 0.80
N ASN A 120 7.92 -35.75 0.97
CA ASN A 120 6.70 -35.18 0.40
C ASN A 120 6.88 -34.59 -1.01
N HIS A 121 8.09 -34.12 -1.35
CA HIS A 121 8.39 -33.41 -2.59
C HIS A 121 9.74 -33.84 -3.21
N PRO A 122 9.97 -35.16 -3.43
CA PRO A 122 11.28 -35.68 -3.85
C PRO A 122 11.78 -35.07 -5.17
N ASP A 123 10.90 -34.89 -6.16
CA ASP A 123 11.30 -34.43 -7.50
C ASP A 123 11.53 -32.91 -7.60
N HIS A 124 11.10 -32.14 -6.61
CA HIS A 124 11.12 -30.68 -6.64
C HIS A 124 12.03 -30.05 -5.58
N TYR A 125 12.41 -30.83 -4.57
CA TYR A 125 13.32 -30.38 -3.54
C TYR A 125 14.75 -30.27 -4.10
N LEU A 126 15.36 -29.10 -3.89
CA LEU A 126 16.73 -28.82 -4.34
C LEU A 126 17.69 -28.66 -3.17
N LYS A 127 17.38 -27.71 -2.27
CA LYS A 127 18.16 -27.40 -1.08
C LYS A 127 17.33 -26.56 -0.13
N HIS A 128 17.73 -26.52 1.13
CA HIS A 128 17.20 -25.59 2.12
C HIS A 128 18.34 -24.75 2.74
N GLN A 129 17.96 -23.65 3.39
CA GLN A 129 18.85 -22.81 4.17
C GLN A 129 18.13 -22.49 5.48
N THR A 130 18.66 -22.98 6.59
CA THR A 130 18.14 -22.66 7.92
C THR A 130 18.47 -21.22 8.29
N VAL A 131 17.47 -20.51 8.84
CA VAL A 131 17.63 -19.13 9.30
C VAL A 131 18.01 -19.15 10.78
N TYR A 132 19.19 -18.60 11.09
CA TYR A 132 19.69 -18.48 12.46
C TYR A 132 19.52 -17.04 12.97
N ASN A 133 19.47 -16.89 14.30
CA ASN A 133 19.53 -15.57 14.92
C ASN A 133 20.91 -14.94 14.72
N ALA A 134 21.04 -14.17 13.65
CA ALA A 134 22.27 -13.47 13.29
C ALA A 134 22.29 -12.01 13.76
N ASN A 135 21.39 -11.57 14.66
CA ASN A 135 21.28 -10.15 15.04
C ASN A 135 22.60 -9.59 15.59
N LYS A 136 23.23 -10.30 16.54
CA LYS A 136 24.54 -9.90 17.09
C LYS A 136 25.64 -9.85 16.03
N LEU A 137 25.61 -10.79 15.08
CA LEU A 137 26.58 -10.82 13.98
C LEU A 137 26.33 -9.66 13.00
N ALA A 138 25.07 -9.39 12.67
CA ALA A 138 24.65 -8.30 11.81
C ALA A 138 25.09 -6.95 12.39
N ASP A 139 24.90 -6.72 13.69
CA ASP A 139 25.33 -5.51 14.38
C ASP A 139 26.86 -5.32 14.30
N LEU A 140 27.64 -6.40 14.45
CA LEU A 140 29.09 -6.36 14.31
C LEU A 140 29.52 -6.06 12.87
N VAL A 141 28.84 -6.65 11.88
CA VAL A 141 29.09 -6.40 10.46
C VAL A 141 28.78 -4.94 10.11
N GLU A 142 27.69 -4.38 10.64
CA GLU A 142 27.33 -2.98 10.44
C GLU A 142 28.36 -2.03 11.07
N LYS A 143 28.76 -2.30 12.32
CA LYS A 143 29.84 -1.55 13.00
C LYS A 143 31.13 -1.59 12.19
N LYS A 144 31.53 -2.76 11.69
CA LYS A 144 32.72 -2.92 10.83
C LYS A 144 32.62 -2.07 9.55
N LYS A 145 31.47 -2.09 8.87
CA LYS A 145 31.23 -1.26 7.67
C LYS A 145 31.35 0.23 8.00
N LYS A 146 30.76 0.68 9.12
CA LYS A 146 30.86 2.07 9.58
C LYS A 146 32.30 2.47 9.89
N MET A 147 33.05 1.62 10.60
CA MET A 147 34.46 1.85 10.90
C MET A 147 35.32 1.92 9.64
N ARG A 148 35.02 1.10 8.62
CA ARG A 148 35.70 1.16 7.32
C ARG A 148 35.47 2.51 6.63
N ASN A 149 34.23 2.98 6.58
CA ASN A 149 33.92 4.29 6.01
C ASN A 149 34.65 5.43 6.74
N TRP A 150 34.77 5.35 8.07
CA TRP A 150 35.55 6.32 8.85
C TRP A 150 37.04 6.23 8.55
N LEU A 151 37.60 5.02 8.45
CA LEU A 151 38.99 4.80 8.07
C LEU A 151 39.29 5.44 6.72
N ASP A 152 38.45 5.17 5.71
CA ASP A 152 38.59 5.71 4.37
C ASP A 152 38.50 7.26 4.39
N TYR A 153 37.60 7.84 5.19
CA TYR A 153 37.51 9.29 5.38
C TYR A 153 38.81 9.89 5.93
N TYR A 154 39.38 9.28 6.98
CA TYR A 154 40.60 9.79 7.61
C TYR A 154 41.83 9.60 6.71
N GLN A 155 41.94 8.48 6.00
CA GLN A 155 43.00 8.25 5.01
C GLN A 155 42.95 9.29 3.89
N ASN A 156 41.78 9.50 3.29
CA ASN A 156 41.58 10.54 2.28
C ASN A 156 41.94 11.95 2.80
N LYS A 157 41.62 12.24 4.06
CA LYS A 157 41.97 13.53 4.70
C LYS A 157 43.47 13.69 4.89
N LEU A 158 44.19 12.61 5.24
CA LEU A 158 45.65 12.62 5.37
C LEU A 158 46.35 12.79 4.02
N GLU A 159 45.95 12.03 3.01
CA GLU A 159 46.53 12.11 1.66
C GLU A 159 46.37 13.50 1.04
N ARG A 160 45.20 14.14 1.23
CA ARG A 160 44.96 15.52 0.79
C ARG A 160 45.85 16.55 1.50
N LYS A 161 46.17 16.32 2.78
CA LYS A 161 47.09 17.19 3.53
C LYS A 161 48.55 16.99 3.09
N SER A 162 48.94 15.75 2.76
CA SER A 162 50.30 15.41 2.34
C SER A 162 50.65 15.86 0.92
N LYS A 163 49.65 16.08 0.05
CA LYS A 163 49.83 16.53 -1.35
C LYS A 163 49.62 18.04 -1.55
N ARG A 164 49.53 18.83 -0.48
CA ARG A 164 49.66 20.30 -0.61
C ARG A 164 51.12 20.61 -0.97
N PRO A 165 51.41 21.41 -2.02
CA PRO A 165 52.74 21.97 -2.20
C PRO A 165 53.14 22.84 -1.00
#